data_AF-N1QJD1-F1
#
_entry.id   AF-N1QJD1-F1
#
_cell.length_a   1.000
_cell.length_b   1.000
_cell.length_c   1.000
_cell.angle_alpha   90.00
_cell.angle_beta   90.00
_cell.angle_gamma   90.00
#
_symmetry.space_group_name_H-M   'P 1'
#
loop_
_entity.id
_entity.type
_entity.pdbx_description
1 polymer ?
#
loop_
_entity_poly.entity_id
_entity_poly.type
_entity_poly.pdbx_seq_one_letter_code
_entity_poly.pdbx_strand_id
1 'polypeptide(L)'
;MSSLLQYANTYHAYVFGTSFWYFLRGIVRVIDPATVCGWFRPPVDGLLVEPNDLELYTTRTDAFCLLALAAILLAVSDALPLPGAITGSSLSDYAPVSYKKPYARAVILITILHHVATGVGAYSHWCLESHRTIAMDIGVFGNVGLVALGIAALQYGLEDRSGVTEQLKQA
;
A
#
# COMPACT_ATOMS: atom_id res chain seq x y z
N MET A 1 31.40 -4.84 6.02
CA MET A 1 30.16 -5.57 6.34
C MET A 1 29.14 -5.23 5.28
N SER A 2 28.69 -6.21 4.48
CA SER A 2 27.53 -6.03 3.62
C SER A 2 26.30 -5.85 4.52
N SER A 3 25.58 -4.74 4.36
CA SER A 3 24.33 -4.51 5.06
C SER A 3 23.29 -5.51 4.57
N LEU A 4 22.52 -6.15 5.45
CA LEU A 4 21.39 -7.02 5.08
C LEU A 4 20.41 -6.30 4.13
N LEU A 5 20.36 -4.96 4.17
CA LEU A 5 19.58 -4.12 3.26
C LEU A 5 20.00 -4.25 1.78
N GLN A 6 21.22 -4.71 1.49
CA GLN A 6 21.69 -4.94 0.13
C GLN A 6 20.93 -6.09 -0.58
N TYR A 7 20.37 -7.02 0.20
CA TYR A 7 19.56 -8.14 -0.30
C TYR A 7 18.05 -7.87 -0.20
N ALA A 8 17.63 -6.88 0.59
CA ALA A 8 16.25 -6.48 0.72
C ALA A 8 15.92 -5.40 -0.30
N ASN A 9 15.21 -5.76 -1.37
CA ASN A 9 14.65 -4.79 -2.30
C ASN A 9 13.47 -4.06 -1.63
N THR A 10 13.77 -3.04 -0.81
CA THR A 10 12.78 -2.33 0.02
C THR A 10 11.69 -1.65 -0.83
N TYR A 11 12.01 -1.25 -2.07
CA TYR A 11 11.02 -0.76 -3.03
C TYR A 11 9.96 -1.83 -3.33
N HIS A 12 10.36 -3.00 -3.83
CA HIS A 12 9.40 -4.05 -4.18
C HIS A 12 8.69 -4.61 -2.94
N ALA A 13 9.41 -4.72 -1.81
CA ALA A 13 8.80 -5.10 -0.54
C ALA A 13 7.68 -4.13 -0.13
N TYR A 14 7.91 -2.82 -0.24
CA TYR A 14 6.90 -1.82 0.06
C TYR A 14 5.73 -1.86 -0.93
N VAL A 15 6.02 -1.87 -2.24
CA VAL A 15 4.99 -1.83 -3.27
C VAL A 15 4.10 -3.07 -3.23
N PHE A 16 4.69 -4.27 -3.11
CA PHE A 16 3.93 -5.51 -2.97
C PHE A 16 3.23 -5.61 -1.62
N GLY A 17 3.86 -5.21 -0.53
CA GLY A 17 3.22 -5.18 0.80
C GLY A 17 2.01 -4.26 0.82
N THR A 18 2.13 -3.06 0.25
CA THR A 18 1.05 -2.08 0.14
C THR A 18 -0.06 -2.59 -0.79
N SER A 19 0.30 -3.13 -1.95
CA SER A 19 -0.67 -3.73 -2.87
C SER A 19 -1.42 -4.89 -2.23
N PHE A 20 -0.72 -5.77 -1.51
CA PHE A 20 -1.33 -6.88 -0.79
C PHE A 20 -2.27 -6.39 0.30
N TRP A 21 -1.87 -5.37 1.07
CA TRP A 21 -2.70 -4.76 2.10
C TRP A 21 -4.00 -4.18 1.54
N TYR A 22 -3.91 -3.42 0.44
CA TYR A 22 -5.08 -2.88 -0.25
C TYR A 22 -5.95 -3.96 -0.86
N PHE A 23 -5.35 -4.98 -1.48
CA PHE A 23 -6.09 -6.11 -2.04
C PHE A 23 -6.86 -6.87 -0.95
N LEU A 24 -6.18 -7.26 0.14
CA LEU A 24 -6.80 -7.97 1.25
C LEU A 24 -7.96 -7.18 1.85
N ARG A 25 -7.75 -5.89 2.11
CA ARG A 25 -8.81 -5.01 2.65
C ARG A 25 -9.95 -4.78 1.66
N GLY A 26 -9.65 -4.64 0.38
CA GLY A 26 -10.64 -4.42 -0.66
C GLY A 26 -11.49 -5.66 -0.90
N ILE A 27 -10.88 -6.83 -1.07
CA ILE A 27 -11.61 -8.04 -1.44
C ILE A 27 -12.58 -8.50 -0.34
N VAL A 28 -12.19 -8.42 0.93
CA VAL A 28 -13.07 -8.78 2.05
C VAL A 28 -14.29 -7.84 2.13
N ARG A 29 -14.13 -6.56 1.81
CA ARG A 29 -15.22 -5.58 1.73
C ARG A 29 -16.15 -5.81 0.54
N VAL A 30 -15.66 -6.42 -0.55
CA VAL A 30 -16.51 -6.80 -1.69
C VAL A 30 -17.33 -8.04 -1.35
N ILE A 31 -16.69 -9.07 -0.79
CA ILE A 31 -17.32 -10.36 -0.51
C ILE A 31 -18.32 -10.25 0.64
N ASP A 32 -17.92 -9.62 1.75
CA ASP A 32 -18.73 -9.52 2.96
C ASP A 32 -18.60 -8.13 3.61
N PRO A 33 -19.22 -7.09 3.02
CA PRO A 33 -19.18 -5.75 3.57
C PRO A 33 -19.83 -5.65 4.95
N ALA A 34 -20.82 -6.49 5.26
CA ALA A 34 -21.56 -6.42 6.52
C ALA A 34 -20.67 -6.82 7.70
N THR A 35 -19.95 -7.94 7.57
CA THR A 35 -18.96 -8.35 8.58
C THR A 35 -17.86 -7.30 8.75
N VAL A 36 -17.42 -6.66 7.65
CA VAL A 36 -16.43 -5.59 7.74
C VAL A 36 -16.97 -4.38 8.52
N CYS A 37 -18.20 -3.94 8.28
CA CYS A 37 -18.83 -2.91 9.10
C CYS A 37 -18.85 -3.31 10.59
N GLY A 38 -19.13 -4.58 10.88
CA GLY A 38 -19.08 -5.12 12.25
C GLY A 38 -17.70 -5.04 12.89
N TRP A 39 -16.61 -5.20 12.14
CA TRP A 39 -15.24 -5.07 12.66
C TRP A 39 -14.88 -3.64 13.10
N PHE A 40 -15.48 -2.63 12.45
CA PHE A 40 -15.28 -1.22 12.77
C PHE A 40 -16.28 -0.68 13.78
N ARG A 41 -17.32 -1.45 14.11
CA ARG A 41 -18.33 -1.04 15.07
C ARG A 41 -17.75 -1.05 16.50
N PRO A 42 -17.96 0.01 17.27
CA PRO A 42 -17.58 0.05 18.69
C PRO A 42 -18.27 -1.08 19.48
N PRO A 43 -17.55 -1.83 20.34
CA PRO A 43 -18.16 -2.83 21.21
C PRO A 43 -19.29 -2.29 22.10
N VAL A 44 -19.23 -1.00 22.47
CA VAL A 44 -20.25 -0.32 23.28
C VAL A 44 -21.62 -0.21 22.58
N ASP A 45 -21.66 -0.23 21.24
CA ASP A 45 -22.91 -0.14 20.47
C ASP A 45 -23.66 -1.48 20.40
N GLY A 46 -23.04 -2.58 20.88
CA GLY A 46 -23.61 -3.92 20.86
C GLY A 46 -23.34 -4.70 19.57
N LEU A 47 -23.28 -6.04 19.69
CA LEU A 47 -22.89 -6.96 18.62
C LEU A 47 -23.95 -7.19 17.53
N LEU A 48 -25.16 -6.68 17.69
CA LEU A 48 -26.33 -7.00 16.85
C LEU A 48 -26.88 -5.81 16.06
N VAL A 49 -26.09 -4.75 15.90
CA VAL A 49 -26.50 -3.61 15.07
C VAL A 49 -26.20 -3.93 13.61
N GLU A 50 -27.27 -4.22 12.87
CA GLU A 50 -27.21 -4.43 11.43
C GLU A 50 -26.67 -3.19 10.71
N PRO A 51 -25.74 -3.34 9.75
CA PRO A 51 -25.25 -2.24 8.94
C PRO A 51 -26.37 -1.61 8.13
N ASN A 52 -26.43 -0.28 8.12
CA ASN A 52 -27.39 0.43 7.28
C ASN A 52 -26.91 0.54 5.82
N ASP A 53 -27.81 0.93 4.92
CA ASP A 53 -27.52 1.03 3.48
C ASP A 53 -26.35 1.97 3.16
N LEU A 54 -26.17 3.05 3.94
CA LEU A 54 -25.08 3.99 3.74
C LEU A 54 -23.72 3.40 4.15
N GLU A 55 -23.66 2.66 5.27
CA GLU A 55 -22.46 1.93 5.71
C GLU A 55 -22.06 0.89 4.67
N LEU A 56 -23.02 0.14 4.13
CA LEU A 56 -22.78 -0.86 3.09
C LEU A 56 -22.33 -0.24 1.77
N TYR A 57 -22.96 0.86 1.36
CA TYR A 57 -22.58 1.59 0.14
C TYR A 57 -21.15 2.11 0.24
N THR A 58 -20.84 2.85 1.30
CA THR A 58 -19.51 3.45 1.52
C THR A 58 -18.42 2.38 1.63
N THR A 59 -18.71 1.27 2.32
CA THR A 59 -17.78 0.14 2.44
C THR A 59 -17.47 -0.51 1.09
N ARG A 60 -18.47 -0.69 0.22
CA ARG A 60 -18.26 -1.22 -1.14
C ARG A 60 -17.50 -0.24 -2.02
N THR A 61 -17.81 1.06 -1.94
CA THR A 61 -17.09 2.08 -2.71
C THR A 61 -15.62 2.15 -2.30
N ASP A 62 -15.32 2.17 -0.99
CA ASP A 62 -13.96 2.08 -0.46
C ASP A 62 -13.25 0.81 -0.96
N ALA A 63 -13.96 -0.31 -1.01
CA ALA A 63 -13.42 -1.57 -1.51
C ALA A 63 -12.88 -1.47 -2.94
N PHE A 64 -13.68 -0.92 -3.86
CA PHE A 64 -13.26 -0.76 -5.26
C PHE A 64 -12.14 0.27 -5.42
N CYS A 65 -12.12 1.33 -4.61
CA CYS A 65 -10.99 2.25 -4.55
C CYS A 65 -9.69 1.53 -4.14
N LEU A 66 -9.72 0.71 -3.09
CA LEU A 66 -8.56 -0.06 -2.64
C LEU A 66 -8.08 -1.07 -3.69
N LEU A 67 -9.01 -1.79 -4.34
CA LEU A 67 -8.66 -2.73 -5.41
C LEU A 67 -8.04 -2.03 -6.62
N ALA A 68 -8.54 -0.85 -7.00
CA ALA A 68 -7.94 -0.04 -8.05
C ALA A 68 -6.52 0.42 -7.66
N LEU A 69 -6.31 0.90 -6.44
CA LEU A 69 -4.99 1.29 -5.95
C LEU A 69 -4.01 0.11 -5.92
N ALA A 70 -4.46 -1.09 -5.51
CA ALA A 70 -3.65 -2.31 -5.58
C ALA A 70 -3.23 -2.62 -7.03
N ALA A 71 -4.17 -2.59 -7.99
CA ALA A 71 -3.87 -2.83 -9.39
C ALA A 71 -2.90 -1.78 -9.98
N ILE A 72 -3.09 -0.50 -9.65
CA ILE A 72 -2.17 0.58 -10.05
C ILE A 72 -0.76 0.31 -9.52
N LEU A 73 -0.63 -0.08 -8.25
CA LEU A 73 0.68 -0.38 -7.63
C LEU A 73 1.39 -1.53 -8.33
N LEU A 74 0.67 -2.60 -8.70
CA LEU A 74 1.25 -3.70 -9.47
C LEU A 74 1.67 -3.24 -10.87
N ALA A 75 0.84 -2.45 -11.55
CA ALA A 75 1.15 -1.96 -12.89
C ALA A 75 2.40 -1.06 -12.92
N VAL A 76 2.56 -0.15 -11.95
CA VAL A 76 3.73 0.76 -11.87
C VAL A 76 4.97 0.12 -11.24
N SER A 77 4.86 -1.11 -10.74
CA SER A 77 5.99 -1.83 -10.14
C SER A 77 6.92 -2.51 -11.15
N ASP A 78 6.53 -2.56 -12.43
CA ASP A 78 7.12 -3.40 -13.49
C ASP A 78 7.10 -4.92 -13.18
N ALA A 79 6.33 -5.35 -12.19
CA ALA A 79 6.25 -6.77 -11.81
C ALA A 79 5.34 -7.60 -12.70
N LEU A 80 4.44 -6.95 -13.46
CA LEU A 80 3.52 -7.62 -14.37
C LEU A 80 3.98 -7.40 -15.82
N PRO A 81 4.14 -8.46 -16.62
CA PRO A 81 4.36 -8.31 -18.06
C PRO A 81 3.06 -7.85 -18.72
N LEU A 82 2.87 -6.53 -18.79
CA LEU A 82 1.69 -5.94 -19.42
C LEU A 82 1.81 -6.01 -20.95
N PRO A 83 0.73 -6.37 -21.68
CA PRO A 83 0.74 -6.34 -23.13
C PRO A 83 1.08 -4.97 -23.71
N GLY A 84 1.82 -4.95 -24.83
CA GLY A 84 2.21 -3.72 -25.55
C GLY A 84 1.04 -2.80 -25.94
N ALA A 85 -0.17 -3.35 -26.07
CA ALA A 85 -1.37 -2.59 -26.40
C ALA A 85 -1.85 -1.66 -25.26
N ILE A 86 -1.46 -1.95 -24.00
CA ILE A 86 -1.86 -1.17 -22.82
C ILE A 86 -0.68 -0.51 -22.10
N THR A 87 0.56 -0.77 -22.53
CA THR A 87 1.74 -0.05 -22.05
C THR A 87 1.94 1.22 -22.89
N GLY A 88 1.81 2.38 -22.24
CA GLY A 88 2.07 3.67 -22.88
C GLY A 88 3.54 3.84 -23.33
N SER A 89 3.73 4.63 -24.37
CA SER A 89 4.91 4.82 -25.25
C SER A 89 6.27 5.23 -24.62
N SER A 90 6.53 5.03 -23.32
CA SER A 90 7.85 5.27 -22.71
C SER A 90 8.47 4.04 -22.03
N LEU A 91 7.68 2.98 -21.82
CA LEU A 91 8.14 1.68 -21.30
C LEU A 91 8.56 0.70 -22.40
N SER A 92 8.39 1.07 -23.68
CA SER A 92 8.35 0.11 -24.80
C SER A 92 9.57 0.10 -25.72
N ASP A 93 10.78 0.54 -25.32
CA ASP A 93 12.04 -0.08 -25.82
C ASP A 93 13.37 0.62 -25.47
N TYR A 94 13.42 1.86 -24.95
CA TYR A 94 14.71 2.58 -24.88
C TYR A 94 15.00 3.38 -23.60
N ALA A 95 14.26 3.17 -22.51
CA ALA A 95 14.60 3.81 -21.24
C ALA A 95 15.85 3.14 -20.61
N PRO A 96 16.91 3.90 -20.27
CA PRO A 96 18.01 3.38 -19.46
C PRO A 96 17.44 2.70 -18.21
N VAL A 97 18.11 1.64 -17.72
CA VAL A 97 17.66 0.88 -16.55
C VAL A 97 17.40 1.81 -15.33
N SER A 98 18.10 2.95 -15.27
CA SER A 98 17.93 3.95 -14.21
C SER A 98 16.69 4.85 -14.32
N TYR A 99 16.01 4.87 -15.46
CA TYR A 99 14.83 5.71 -15.70
C TYR A 99 13.51 4.94 -15.66
N LYS A 100 13.52 3.65 -15.35
CA LYS A 100 12.31 2.80 -15.41
C LYS A 100 11.22 3.18 -14.42
N LYS A 101 11.51 4.00 -13.39
CA LYS A 101 10.59 4.28 -12.28
C LYS A 101 10.41 5.79 -12.00
N PRO A 102 10.02 6.61 -12.98
CA PRO A 102 9.96 8.08 -12.83
C PRO A 102 8.99 8.54 -11.72
N TYR A 103 7.96 7.73 -11.45
CA TYR A 103 6.94 8.05 -10.44
C TYR A 103 7.09 7.26 -9.13
N ALA A 104 8.10 6.40 -8.96
CA ALA A 104 8.22 5.55 -7.78
C ALA A 104 8.24 6.35 -6.46
N ARG A 105 9.01 7.45 -6.41
CA ARG A 105 9.03 8.33 -5.23
C ARG A 105 7.66 8.92 -4.92
N ALA A 106 6.97 9.41 -5.95
CA ALA A 106 5.66 10.01 -5.81
C ALA A 106 4.62 8.99 -5.34
N VAL A 107 4.59 7.81 -5.96
CA VAL A 107 3.70 6.71 -5.60
C VAL A 107 3.91 6.28 -4.14
N ILE A 108 5.17 6.13 -3.71
CA ILE A 108 5.49 5.82 -2.32
C ILE A 108 5.00 6.91 -1.37
N LEU A 109 5.28 8.19 -1.66
CA LEU A 109 4.82 9.29 -0.82
C LEU A 109 3.28 9.35 -0.71
N ILE A 110 2.57 9.21 -1.83
CA ILE A 110 1.11 9.23 -1.88
C ILE A 110 0.53 8.07 -1.04
N THR A 111 1.11 6.88 -1.17
CA THR A 111 0.63 5.71 -0.42
C THR A 111 1.01 5.75 1.05
N ILE A 112 2.15 6.33 1.44
CA ILE A 112 2.46 6.66 2.84
C ILE A 112 1.38 7.60 3.40
N LEU A 113 1.00 8.65 2.68
CA LEU A 113 -0.05 9.58 3.13
C LEU A 113 -1.38 8.84 3.36
N HIS A 114 -1.73 7.91 2.48
CA HIS A 114 -2.93 7.08 2.65
C HIS A 114 -2.82 6.15 3.87
N HIS A 115 -1.66 5.54 4.14
CA HIS A 115 -1.45 4.76 5.37
C HIS A 115 -1.52 5.61 6.63
N VAL A 116 -0.97 6.82 6.61
CA VAL A 116 -1.10 7.77 7.73
C VAL A 116 -2.57 8.11 7.94
N ALA A 117 -3.31 8.49 6.89
CA ALA A 117 -4.72 8.86 7.01
C ALA A 117 -5.57 7.71 7.57
N THR A 118 -5.42 6.50 7.02
CA THR A 118 -6.17 5.33 7.50
C THR A 118 -5.70 4.82 8.85
N GLY A 119 -4.42 5.01 9.19
CA GLY A 119 -3.85 4.74 10.51
C GLY A 119 -4.39 5.68 11.59
N VAL A 120 -4.52 6.98 11.28
CA VAL A 120 -5.17 7.97 12.17
C VAL A 120 -6.63 7.62 12.41
N GLY A 121 -7.36 7.23 11.36
CA GLY A 121 -8.75 6.75 11.50
C GLY A 121 -8.89 5.49 12.35
N ALA A 122 -7.97 4.53 12.23
CA ALA A 122 -7.95 3.36 13.11
C ALA A 122 -7.57 3.75 14.56
N TYR A 123 -6.60 4.66 14.71
CA TYR A 123 -6.12 5.10 16.01
C TYR A 123 -7.19 5.83 16.82
N SER A 124 -8.04 6.64 16.18
CA SER A 124 -9.12 7.36 16.88
C SER A 124 -10.14 6.43 17.54
N HIS A 125 -10.32 5.22 17.00
CA HIS A 125 -11.11 4.16 17.65
C HIS A 125 -10.25 3.32 18.62
N TRP A 126 -9.02 3.00 18.24
CA TRP A 126 -8.12 2.17 19.03
C TRP A 126 -7.77 2.77 20.41
N CYS A 127 -7.64 4.10 20.50
CA CYS A 127 -7.28 4.79 21.74
C CYS A 127 -8.43 4.83 22.77
N LEU A 128 -9.65 4.47 22.36
CA LEU A 128 -10.82 4.41 23.22
C LEU A 128 -11.12 2.95 23.59
N GLU A 129 -11.08 2.62 24.88
CA GLU A 129 -11.34 1.26 25.36
C GLU A 129 -12.73 0.74 24.94
N SER A 130 -13.72 1.64 24.87
CA SER A 130 -15.08 1.32 24.42
C SER A 130 -15.22 1.06 22.91
N HIS A 131 -14.21 1.38 22.10
CA HIS A 131 -14.23 1.30 20.63
C HIS A 131 -13.16 0.35 20.07
N ARG A 132 -12.26 -0.15 20.91
CA ARG A 132 -11.12 -0.97 20.49
C ARG A 132 -11.58 -2.39 20.10
N THR A 133 -11.23 -2.79 18.88
CA THR A 133 -11.41 -4.16 18.36
C THR A 133 -10.08 -4.70 17.83
N ILE A 134 -10.00 -6.01 17.58
CA ILE A 134 -8.81 -6.62 16.93
C ILE A 134 -8.56 -5.97 15.56
N ALA A 135 -9.61 -5.59 14.84
CA ALA A 135 -9.48 -4.89 13.58
C ALA A 135 -8.84 -3.50 13.74
N MET A 136 -9.06 -2.82 14.87
CA MET A 136 -8.38 -1.56 15.20
C MET A 136 -6.90 -1.80 15.50
N ASP A 137 -6.55 -2.85 16.24
CA ASP A 137 -5.15 -3.22 16.47
C ASP A 137 -4.42 -3.45 15.14
N ILE A 138 -5.00 -4.27 14.26
CA ILE A 138 -4.46 -4.56 12.92
C ILE A 138 -4.38 -3.27 12.10
N GLY A 139 -5.41 -2.42 12.15
CA GLY A 139 -5.46 -1.14 11.45
C GLY A 139 -4.34 -0.19 11.87
N VAL A 140 -4.05 -0.07 13.17
CA VAL A 140 -2.98 0.79 13.69
C VAL A 140 -1.61 0.23 13.33
N PHE A 141 -1.31 -1.01 13.76
CA PHE A 141 0.03 -1.57 13.59
C PHE A 141 0.36 -1.89 12.14
N GLY A 142 -0.62 -2.32 11.35
CA GLY A 142 -0.45 -2.54 9.91
C GLY A 142 -0.07 -1.26 9.17
N ASN A 143 -0.75 -0.14 9.44
CA ASN A 143 -0.42 1.14 8.81
C ASN A 143 0.91 1.70 9.32
N VAL A 144 1.24 1.59 10.61
CA VAL A 144 2.55 2.00 11.14
C VAL A 144 3.68 1.21 10.46
N GLY A 145 3.53 -0.11 10.32
CA GLY A 145 4.50 -0.95 9.64
C GLY A 145 4.70 -0.56 8.18
N LEU A 146 3.61 -0.28 7.45
CA LEU A 146 3.68 0.15 6.05
C LEU A 146 4.28 1.55 5.91
N VAL A 147 4.01 2.50 6.82
CA VAL A 147 4.68 3.80 6.83
C VAL A 147 6.19 3.63 7.04
N ALA A 148 6.60 2.82 8.02
CA ALA A 148 8.02 2.55 8.28
C ALA A 148 8.71 1.91 7.06
N LEU A 149 8.05 0.93 6.42
CA LEU A 149 8.55 0.30 5.21
C LEU A 149 8.62 1.26 4.03
N GLY A 150 7.66 2.18 3.90
CA GLY A 150 7.64 3.23 2.87
C GLY A 150 8.79 4.22 3.04
N ILE A 151 9.07 4.65 4.28
CA ILE A 151 10.24 5.48 4.59
C ILE A 151 11.53 4.72 4.23
N ALA A 152 11.63 3.44 4.58
CA ALA A 152 12.77 2.61 4.19
C ALA A 152 12.90 2.44 2.67
N ALA A 153 11.79 2.37 1.93
CA ALA A 153 11.79 2.33 0.46
C ALA A 153 12.28 3.64 -0.15
N LEU A 154 11.89 4.80 0.41
CA LEU A 154 12.37 6.11 -0.04
C LEU A 154 13.88 6.29 0.18
N GLN A 155 14.38 5.85 1.34
CA GLN A 155 15.78 6.04 1.73
C GLN A 155 16.73 5.03 1.07
N TYR A 156 16.30 3.77 0.90
CA TYR A 156 17.20 2.68 0.51
C TYR A 156 16.78 1.94 -0.76
N GLY A 157 15.52 2.04 -1.17
CA GLY A 157 14.94 1.21 -2.24
C GLY A 157 15.09 1.77 -3.65
N LEU A 158 15.57 3.01 -3.78
CA LEU A 158 15.61 3.77 -5.03
C LEU A 158 17.02 4.20 -5.45
N GLU A 159 18.06 3.79 -4.72
CA GLU A 159 19.44 4.05 -5.14
C GLU A 159 19.85 3.10 -6.27
N ASP A 160 20.07 3.64 -7.48
CA ASP A 160 20.79 2.93 -8.54
C ASP A 160 22.28 2.83 -8.20
N ARG A 161 22.64 1.86 -7.38
CA ARG A 161 24.05 1.61 -7.02
C ARG A 161 24.89 1.05 -8.17
N SER A 162 24.27 0.71 -9.31
CA SER A 162 24.96 0.18 -10.49
C SER A 162 25.55 1.28 -11.40
N GLY A 163 24.96 2.48 -11.45
CA GLY A 163 25.38 3.54 -12.39
C GLY A 163 26.60 4.35 -11.94
N VAL A 164 26.73 4.61 -10.63
CA VAL A 164 27.82 5.44 -10.07
C VAL A 164 29.18 4.72 -10.14
N THR A 165 29.18 3.40 -9.96
CA THR A 165 30.41 2.59 -9.93
C THR A 165 31.03 2.42 -11.32
N GLU A 166 30.23 2.38 -12.38
CA GLU A 166 30.71 2.34 -13.77
C GLU A 166 31.23 3.69 -14.26
N GLN A 167 30.56 4.80 -13.88
CA GLN A 167 31.06 6.15 -14.20
C GLN A 167 32.39 6.47 -13.53
N LEU A 168 32.63 5.95 -12.31
CA LEU A 168 33.92 6.10 -11.62
C LEU A 168 35.03 5.17 -12.13
N LYS A 169 34.70 4.13 -12.92
CA LYS A 169 35.70 3.30 -13.62
C LYS A 169 36.10 3.85 -14.98
N GLN A 170 35.32 4.77 -15.53
CA GLN A 170 35.53 5.38 -16.84
C GLN A 170 36.13 6.81 -16.74
N ALA A 171 36.34 7.32 -15.53
CA ALA A 171 37.02 8.58 -15.22
C ALA A 171 38.40 8.31 -14.62
#